data_AF-A0A9Q3UWF4-F1
#
_entry.id   AF-A0A9Q3UWF4-F1
#
_cell.length_a   1.000
_cell.length_b   1.000
_cell.length_c   1.000
_cell.angle_alpha   90.00
_cell.angle_beta   90.00
_cell.angle_gamma   90.00
#
_symmetry.space_group_name_H-M   'P 1'
#
loop_
_entity.id
_entity.type
_entity.pdbx_description
1 polymer ?
#
loop_
_entity_poly.entity_id
_entity_poly.type
_entity_poly.pdbx_seq_one_letter_code
_entity_poly.pdbx_strand_id
1 'polypeptide(L)'
;MKKELLLIVLFIYSCSSSVQKEYSGYLYEGELPLKKVKVIERNTKNFTFTNEKGFFKLKRSNLNTVNDLIIENLGHKDTLNLLRGSGAGSKMEYVFLNGTSSDTINIQKERLFNKQSSGY
;
A
#
# COMPACT_ATOMS: atom_id res chain seq x y z
N MET A 1 -36.01 -15.60 29.52
CA MET A 1 -35.03 -14.54 29.82
C MET A 1 -33.56 -14.87 29.49
N LYS A 2 -33.17 -16.14 29.24
CA LYS A 2 -31.79 -16.48 28.84
C LYS A 2 -31.49 -16.29 27.34
N LYS A 3 -32.52 -16.39 26.48
CA LYS A 3 -32.40 -16.26 25.02
C LYS A 3 -32.22 -14.80 24.56
N GLU A 4 -32.88 -13.87 25.24
CA GLU A 4 -32.76 -12.41 24.99
C GLU A 4 -31.35 -11.87 25.32
N LEU A 5 -30.68 -12.44 26.34
CA LEU A 5 -29.32 -12.05 26.72
C LEU A 5 -28.27 -12.43 25.66
N LEU A 6 -28.52 -13.50 24.89
CA LEU A 6 -27.61 -13.99 23.84
C LEU A 6 -27.52 -13.03 22.64
N LEU A 7 -28.62 -12.34 22.32
CA LEU A 7 -28.69 -11.39 21.21
C LEU A 7 -27.86 -10.13 21.46
N ILE A 8 -27.82 -9.65 22.71
CA ILE A 8 -27.04 -8.46 23.11
C ILE A 8 -25.53 -8.74 23.03
N VAL A 9 -25.11 -9.97 23.37
CA VAL A 9 -23.70 -10.39 23.31
C VAL A 9 -23.19 -10.46 21.86
N LEU A 10 -24.05 -10.77 20.88
CA LEU A 10 -23.64 -10.81 19.46
C LEU A 10 -23.41 -9.42 18.84
N PHE A 11 -24.08 -8.37 19.33
CA PHE A 11 -23.94 -7.01 18.80
C PHE A 11 -22.59 -6.35 19.14
N ILE A 12 -21.99 -6.71 20.28
CA ILE A 12 -20.70 -6.13 20.72
C ILE A 12 -19.47 -6.74 20.03
N TYR A 13 -19.63 -7.80 19.24
CA TYR A 13 -18.52 -8.42 18.48
C TYR A 13 -18.37 -7.90 17.04
N SER A 14 -19.18 -6.92 16.61
CA SER A 14 -18.97 -6.28 15.30
C SER A 14 -17.83 -5.26 15.36
N CYS A 15 -16.62 -5.76 15.60
CA CYS A 15 -15.40 -4.98 15.51
C CYS A 15 -15.11 -4.77 14.02
N SER A 16 -15.63 -3.67 13.44
CA SER A 16 -15.33 -3.34 12.04
C SER A 16 -13.85 -3.00 11.92
N SER A 17 -13.14 -3.66 11.01
CA SER A 17 -11.77 -3.27 10.68
C SER A 17 -11.79 -1.83 10.14
N SER A 18 -11.08 -0.93 10.81
CA SER A 18 -11.00 0.46 10.39
C SER A 18 -10.28 0.55 9.05
N VAL A 19 -10.88 1.24 8.08
CA VAL A 19 -10.28 1.41 6.75
C VAL A 19 -8.96 2.16 6.87
N GLN A 20 -7.89 1.59 6.31
CA GLN A 20 -6.58 2.23 6.30
C GLN A 20 -6.63 3.54 5.51
N LYS A 21 -6.29 4.65 6.18
CA LYS A 21 -6.42 6.01 5.64
C LYS A 21 -5.19 6.51 4.88
N GLU A 22 -4.08 5.81 5.00
CA GLU A 22 -2.78 6.26 4.54
C GLU A 22 -2.03 5.11 3.89
N TYR A 23 -1.38 5.39 2.77
CA TYR A 23 -0.26 4.59 2.29
C TYR A 23 0.97 4.95 3.12
N SER A 24 1.73 3.96 3.58
CA SER A 24 3.02 4.21 4.20
C SER A 24 3.99 3.06 4.01
N GLY A 25 5.26 3.39 3.85
CA GLY A 25 6.31 2.42 3.70
C GLY A 25 7.65 3.05 3.37
N TYR A 26 8.59 2.19 3.02
CA TYR A 26 9.95 2.58 2.69
C TYR A 26 10.30 2.26 1.24
N LEU A 27 11.04 3.16 0.61
CA LEU A 27 11.57 3.00 -0.74
C LEU A 27 13.10 2.95 -0.70
N TYR A 28 13.66 1.92 -1.32
CA TYR A 28 15.10 1.67 -1.38
C TYR A 28 15.56 1.34 -2.80
N GLU A 29 16.83 1.60 -3.05
CA GLU A 29 17.59 1.10 -4.21
C GLU A 29 18.80 0.32 -3.68
N GLY A 30 18.74 -1.02 -3.76
CA GLY A 30 19.68 -1.86 -2.99
C GLY A 30 19.52 -1.58 -1.48
N GLU A 31 20.62 -1.25 -0.81
CA GLU A 31 20.66 -0.84 0.60
C GLU A 31 20.50 0.68 0.80
N LEU A 32 20.40 1.46 -0.29
CA LEU A 32 20.33 2.92 -0.22
C LEU A 32 18.89 3.39 -0.05
N PRO A 33 18.56 4.15 1.00
CA PRO A 33 17.23 4.74 1.14
C PRO A 33 17.03 5.82 0.07
N LEU A 34 15.90 5.78 -0.61
CA LEU A 34 15.55 6.76 -1.64
C LEU A 34 14.94 8.00 -0.99
N LYS A 35 15.74 9.06 -0.85
CA LYS A 35 15.38 10.30 -0.15
C LYS A 35 14.80 11.34 -1.10
N LYS A 36 13.87 12.19 -0.61
CA LYS A 36 13.25 13.29 -1.37
C LYS A 36 12.64 12.85 -2.71
N VAL A 37 12.29 11.58 -2.81
CA VAL A 37 11.60 11.00 -3.97
C VAL A 37 10.12 11.30 -3.84
N LYS A 38 9.51 11.74 -4.92
CA LYS A 38 8.09 12.08 -4.95
C LYS A 38 7.27 10.81 -5.12
N VAL A 39 6.28 10.63 -4.24
CA VAL A 39 5.33 9.51 -4.29
C VAL A 39 3.95 10.08 -4.56
N ILE A 40 3.34 9.68 -5.68
CA ILE A 40 2.09 10.23 -6.19
C ILE A 40 1.04 9.12 -6.18
N GLU A 41 -0.16 9.42 -5.70
CA GLU A 41 -1.29 8.51 -5.83
C GLU A 41 -1.85 8.61 -7.26
N ARG A 42 -1.82 7.50 -8.01
CA ARG A 42 -2.19 7.47 -9.43
C ARG A 42 -3.60 8.01 -9.66
N ASN A 43 -3.79 8.73 -10.77
CA ASN A 43 -5.05 9.38 -11.17
C ASN A 43 -5.52 10.51 -10.24
N THR A 44 -4.64 11.03 -9.38
CA THR A 44 -4.94 12.14 -8.48
C THR A 44 -3.86 13.20 -8.56
N LYS A 45 -4.07 14.34 -7.90
CA LYS A 45 -3.02 15.35 -7.65
C LYS A 45 -2.33 15.17 -6.29
N ASN A 46 -2.63 14.08 -5.58
CA ASN A 46 -2.18 13.83 -4.22
C ASN A 46 -0.78 13.21 -4.22
N PHE A 47 0.13 13.77 -3.42
CA PHE A 47 1.52 13.32 -3.36
C PHE A 47 2.17 13.61 -2.01
N THR A 48 3.29 12.94 -1.77
CA THR A 48 4.20 13.18 -0.65
C THR A 48 5.64 13.02 -1.12
N PHE A 49 6.60 13.25 -0.23
CA PHE A 49 8.01 12.94 -0.47
C PHE A 49 8.54 11.97 0.57
N THR A 50 9.47 11.12 0.16
CA THR A 50 10.22 10.30 1.11
C THR A 50 11.17 11.15 1.94
N ASN A 51 11.36 10.76 3.20
CA ASN A 51 12.30 11.39 4.11
C ASN A 51 13.74 10.84 3.94
N GLU A 52 14.65 11.27 4.81
CA GLU A 52 16.07 10.86 4.83
C GLU A 52 16.29 9.35 5.05
N LYS A 53 15.28 8.61 5.51
CA LYS A 53 15.32 7.15 5.67
C LYS A 53 14.60 6.41 4.56
N GLY A 54 14.14 7.11 3.52
CA GLY A 54 13.34 6.52 2.44
C GLY A 54 11.88 6.27 2.81
N PHE A 55 11.45 6.68 4.01
CA PHE A 55 10.07 6.48 4.47
C PHE A 55 9.14 7.55 3.89
N PHE A 56 7.95 7.13 3.46
CA PHE A 56 6.87 8.02 3.07
C PHE A 56 5.58 7.70 3.82
N LYS A 57 4.74 8.72 3.94
CA LYS A 57 3.35 8.61 4.40
C LYS A 57 2.49 9.52 3.53
N LEU A 58 1.46 8.94 2.92
CA LEU A 58 0.57 9.57 1.97
C LEU A 58 -0.88 9.28 2.35
N LYS A 59 -1.61 10.31 2.80
CA LYS A 59 -3.05 10.19 3.05
C LYS A 59 -3.76 9.85 1.75
N ARG A 60 -4.69 8.91 1.76
CA ARG A 60 -5.43 8.52 0.55
C ARG A 60 -6.40 9.61 0.13
N SER A 61 -6.48 9.86 -1.17
CA SER A 61 -7.46 10.79 -1.75
C SER A 61 -8.89 10.28 -1.63
N ASN A 62 -9.08 8.96 -1.71
CA ASN A 62 -10.36 8.27 -1.62
C ASN A 62 -10.18 6.95 -0.86
N LEU A 63 -11.01 6.73 0.17
CA LEU A 63 -10.95 5.54 1.02
C LEU A 63 -11.62 4.31 0.38
N ASN A 64 -12.47 4.50 -0.62
CA ASN A 64 -13.22 3.44 -1.30
C ASN A 64 -12.44 2.77 -2.44
N THR A 65 -11.33 3.38 -2.88
CA THR A 65 -10.52 2.89 -4.00
C THR A 65 -9.05 2.82 -3.62
N VAL A 66 -8.37 1.72 -3.93
CA VAL A 66 -6.91 1.62 -3.78
C VAL A 66 -6.27 1.90 -5.13
N ASN A 67 -5.60 3.04 -5.25
CA ASN A 67 -4.83 3.40 -6.43
C ASN A 67 -3.39 2.90 -6.32
N ASP A 68 -2.77 2.62 -7.47
CA ASP A 68 -1.32 2.42 -7.58
C ASP A 68 -0.55 3.68 -7.16
N LEU A 69 0.74 3.53 -6.86
CA LEU A 69 1.63 4.66 -6.58
C LEU A 69 2.58 4.90 -7.75
N ILE A 70 2.79 6.15 -8.10
CA ILE A 70 3.82 6.58 -9.06
C ILE A 70 4.99 7.16 -8.27
N ILE A 71 6.18 6.64 -8.54
CA ILE A 71 7.43 7.13 -7.97
C ILE A 71 8.08 8.03 -9.01
N GLU A 72 8.36 9.27 -8.64
CA GLU A 72 9.04 10.25 -9.49
C GLU A 72 10.36 10.69 -8.85
N ASN A 73 11.47 10.45 -9.54
CA ASN A 73 12.81 10.83 -9.11
C ASN A 73 13.62 11.36 -10.29
N LEU A 74 14.21 12.56 -10.16
CA LEU A 74 15.04 13.19 -11.20
C LEU A 74 14.42 13.12 -12.62
N GLY A 75 13.13 13.44 -12.73
CA GLY A 75 12.40 13.45 -14.01
C GLY A 75 11.95 12.07 -14.52
N HIS A 76 12.37 10.97 -13.88
CA HIS A 76 11.95 9.61 -14.23
C HIS A 76 10.73 9.21 -13.41
N LYS A 77 9.80 8.48 -14.03
CA LYS A 77 8.57 7.99 -13.39
C LYS A 77 8.47 6.48 -13.52
N ASP A 78 8.04 5.83 -12.44
CA ASP A 78 7.75 4.40 -12.41
C ASP A 78 6.45 4.14 -11.63
N THR A 79 5.73 3.07 -11.95
CA THR A 79 4.45 2.73 -11.31
C THR A 79 4.59 1.48 -10.44
N LEU A 80 4.24 1.60 -9.17
CA LEU A 80 4.18 0.50 -8.21
C LEU A 80 2.74 -0.03 -8.14
N ASN A 81 2.54 -1.24 -8.68
CA ASN A 81 1.30 -1.98 -8.52
C ASN A 81 1.18 -2.47 -7.07
N LEU A 82 0.13 -2.03 -6.37
CA LEU A 82 -0.02 -2.31 -4.94
C LEU A 82 -0.67 -3.65 -4.64
N LEU A 83 -1.50 -4.16 -5.54
CA LEU A 83 -2.19 -5.44 -5.34
C LEU A 83 -1.18 -6.59 -5.31
N ARG A 84 -1.33 -7.47 -4.31
CA ARG A 84 -0.63 -8.73 -4.12
C ARG A 84 -1.67 -9.85 -4.02
N GLY A 85 -1.34 -10.98 -4.61
CA GLY A 85 -2.25 -12.12 -4.77
C GLY A 85 -2.86 -12.15 -6.17
N SER A 86 -2.59 -13.23 -6.90
CA SER A 86 -3.12 -13.48 -8.23
C SER A 86 -3.61 -14.92 -8.29
N GLY A 87 -4.89 -15.15 -7.99
CA GLY A 87 -5.50 -16.46 -8.07
C GLY A 87 -6.96 -16.47 -7.62
N ALA A 88 -7.76 -17.39 -8.17
CA ALA A 88 -9.12 -17.60 -7.71
C ALA A 88 -9.09 -18.07 -6.25
N GLY A 89 -9.70 -17.28 -5.36
CA GLY A 89 -9.80 -17.59 -3.92
C GLY A 89 -8.72 -16.98 -3.02
N SER A 90 -7.70 -16.29 -3.55
CA SER A 90 -6.74 -15.57 -2.71
C SER A 90 -7.33 -14.28 -2.16
N LYS A 91 -7.08 -13.97 -0.89
CA LYS A 91 -7.42 -12.68 -0.29
C LYS A 91 -6.60 -11.59 -0.99
N MET A 92 -7.26 -10.52 -1.43
CA MET A 92 -6.57 -9.36 -1.99
C MET A 92 -5.79 -8.65 -0.89
N GLU A 93 -4.48 -8.53 -1.07
CA GLU A 93 -3.60 -7.80 -0.15
C GLU A 93 -2.99 -6.62 -0.90
N TYR A 94 -2.81 -5.50 -0.20
CA TYR A 94 -2.25 -4.29 -0.80
C TYR A 94 -1.01 -3.86 -0.03
N VAL A 95 0.10 -3.71 -0.75
CA VAL A 95 1.32 -3.14 -0.19
C VAL A 95 1.08 -1.68 0.21
N PHE A 96 1.76 -1.26 1.26
CA PHE A 96 1.70 0.04 1.92
C PHE A 96 0.38 0.36 2.64
N LEU A 97 -0.56 -0.59 2.67
CA LEU A 97 -1.85 -0.44 3.36
C LEU A 97 -2.00 -1.39 4.57
N ASN A 98 -0.93 -2.06 4.98
CA ASN A 98 -0.97 -2.93 6.15
C ASN A 98 -0.83 -2.08 7.42
N GLY A 99 -1.95 -1.80 8.10
CA GLY A 99 -2.03 -0.83 9.21
C GLY A 99 -1.15 -1.14 10.43
N THR A 100 -0.51 -2.31 10.49
CA THR A 100 0.36 -2.78 11.57
C THR A 100 1.85 -2.78 11.22
N SER A 101 2.22 -2.79 9.93
CA SER A 101 3.62 -2.86 9.51
C SER A 101 3.87 -1.99 8.28
N SER A 102 4.99 -1.27 8.27
CA SER A 102 5.42 -0.52 7.09
C SER A 102 6.11 -1.46 6.10
N ASP A 103 5.57 -1.54 4.89
CA ASP A 103 6.18 -2.32 3.83
C ASP A 103 7.43 -1.62 3.29
N THR A 104 8.36 -2.42 2.75
CA THR A 104 9.58 -1.92 2.11
C THR A 104 9.63 -2.45 0.68
N ILE A 105 9.84 -1.56 -0.29
CA ILE A 105 10.05 -1.91 -1.69
C ILE A 105 11.47 -1.56 -2.11
N ASN A 106 12.11 -2.48 -2.81
CA ASN A 106 13.40 -2.26 -3.45
C ASN A 106 13.21 -2.11 -4.96
N ILE A 107 13.34 -0.90 -5.47
CA ILE A 107 12.91 -0.59 -6.84
C ILE A 107 13.66 -1.44 -7.90
N GLN A 108 14.94 -1.78 -7.67
CA GLN A 108 15.69 -2.61 -8.61
C GLN A 108 15.20 -4.07 -8.63
N LYS A 109 14.97 -4.65 -7.46
CA LYS A 109 14.51 -6.03 -7.33
C LYS A 109 13.13 -6.22 -7.96
N GLU A 110 12.24 -5.25 -7.78
CA GLU A 110 10.88 -5.29 -8.33
C GLU A 110 10.89 -5.20 -9.86
N ARG A 111 11.83 -4.44 -10.45
CA ARG A 111 12.04 -4.39 -11.90
C ARG A 111 12.57 -5.70 -12.48
N LEU A 112 13.39 -6.45 -11.74
CA LEU A 112 13.87 -7.77 -12.17
C LEU A 112 12.71 -8.77 -12.28
N PHE A 113 11.76 -8.74 -11.35
CA PHE A 113 10.59 -9.60 -11.38
C PHE A 113 9.56 -9.21 -12.43
N ASN A 114 9.36 -7.91 -12.70
CA ASN A 114 8.41 -7.45 -13.74
C ASN A 114 8.90 -7.74 -15.16
N LYS A 115 10.22 -7.86 -15.41
CA LYS A 115 10.72 -8.30 -16.72
C LYS A 115 10.48 -9.79 -16.96
N GLN A 116 10.52 -10.61 -15.92
CA GLN A 116 10.31 -12.06 -16.04
C GLN A 116 8.85 -12.45 -16.34
N SER A 117 7.87 -11.57 -16.07
CA SER A 117 6.44 -11.81 -16.34
C SER A 117 5.95 -11.25 -17.69
N SER A 118 6.81 -10.60 -18.48
CA SER A 118 6.43 -9.99 -19.77
C SER A 118 6.68 -10.86 -21.01
N GLY A 119 6.99 -12.15 -20.82
CA GLY A 119 7.23 -13.09 -21.91
C GLY A 119 6.25 -14.27 -21.89
N TYR A 120 4.98 -14.02 -22.27
CA TYR A 120 4.05 -15.01 -22.81
C TYR A 120 3.01 -14.30 -23.69
#